data_AF-A0A9D2R966-F1
#
_entry.id   AF-A0A9D2R966-F1
#
_cell.length_a   1.000
_cell.length_b   1.000
_cell.length_c   1.000
_cell.angle_alpha   90.00
_cell.angle_beta   90.00
_cell.angle_gamma   90.00
#
_symmetry.space_group_name_H-M   'P 1'
#
loop_
_entity.id
_entity.type
_entity.pdbx_description
1 polymer ?
#
loop_
_entity_poly.entity_id
_entity_poly.type
_entity_poly.pdbx_seq_one_letter_code
_entity_poly.pdbx_strand_id
1 'polypeptide(L)'
;MIKLYDNGVYLLNGTEIVEDTGNVQAPLSKEEAARNTMAYGILNAHNTSGNMENLQIKFDKLTSHDITFVGIIQTARASGLQKFPIPYVLTNCHNSLCAVGGTINEDDHMFGLTCAKKYGGVYVPPHQAVIHQYAREMLAGGGKM
;
A
#
# COMPACT_ATOMS: atom_id res chain seq x y z
N MET A 1 2.59 -6.94 29.86
CA MET A 1 3.01 -8.27 29.39
C MET A 1 2.12 -8.61 28.20
N ILE A 2 2.67 -8.85 27.00
CA ILE A 2 1.89 -9.17 25.80
C ILE A 2 1.66 -10.68 25.78
N LYS A 3 0.42 -11.12 25.59
CA LYS A 3 0.10 -12.54 25.42
C LYS A 3 0.31 -12.93 23.96
N LEU A 4 1.12 -13.96 23.73
CA LEU A 4 1.31 -14.58 22.42
C LEU A 4 0.50 -15.88 22.37
N TYR A 5 0.04 -16.24 21.18
CA TYR A 5 -0.70 -17.48 20.91
C TYR A 5 0.11 -18.29 19.91
N ASP A 6 0.15 -19.61 20.08
CA ASP A 6 0.91 -20.51 19.21
C ASP A 6 0.12 -20.83 17.93
N ASN A 7 -1.21 -20.68 17.98
CA ASN A 7 -2.13 -20.92 16.87
C ASN A 7 -2.91 -19.65 16.45
N GLY A 8 -3.70 -19.79 15.39
CA GLY A 8 -4.66 -18.75 14.99
C GLY A 8 -5.72 -18.51 16.07
N VAL A 9 -6.36 -17.34 16.04
CA VAL A 9 -7.41 -16.99 17.00
C VAL A 9 -8.71 -16.59 16.31
N TYR A 10 -9.83 -16.92 16.95
CA TYR A 10 -11.15 -16.41 16.62
C TYR A 10 -11.50 -15.25 17.56
N LEU A 11 -12.12 -14.20 17.02
CA LEU A 11 -12.73 -13.13 17.80
C LEU A 11 -14.25 -13.35 17.86
N LEU A 12 -14.73 -13.97 18.94
CA LEU A 12 -16.15 -14.22 19.16
C LEU A 12 -16.82 -12.99 19.77
N ASN A 13 -18.02 -12.67 19.27
CA ASN A 13 -18.86 -11.57 19.76
C ASN A 13 -18.14 -10.20 19.82
N GLY A 14 -17.05 -10.02 19.06
CA GLY A 14 -16.25 -8.80 19.01
C GLY A 14 -15.32 -8.55 20.22
N THR A 15 -15.33 -9.43 21.24
CA THR A 15 -14.60 -9.19 22.49
C THR A 15 -13.80 -10.39 23.00
N GLU A 16 -14.21 -11.60 22.64
CA GLU A 16 -13.62 -12.83 23.20
C GLU A 16 -12.63 -13.45 22.21
N ILE A 17 -11.39 -13.64 22.67
CA ILE A 17 -10.33 -14.26 21.86
C ILE A 17 -10.20 -15.72 22.25
N VAL A 18 -10.46 -16.62 21.29
CA VAL A 18 -10.34 -18.08 21.46
C VAL A 18 -9.26 -18.60 20.53
N GLU A 19 -8.28 -19.31 21.08
CA GLU A 19 -7.19 -19.92 20.32
C GLU A 19 -7.63 -21.21 19.64
N ASP A 20 -7.38 -21.32 18.34
CA ASP A 20 -7.66 -22.49 17.51
C ASP A 20 -6.70 -23.64 17.83
N THR A 21 -7.01 -24.38 18.90
CA THR A 21 -6.30 -25.59 19.31
C THR A 21 -6.79 -26.85 18.58
N GLY A 22 -7.59 -26.71 17.52
CA GLY A 22 -8.20 -27.80 16.76
C GLY A 22 -9.46 -28.42 17.39
N ASN A 23 -9.73 -28.14 18.67
CA ASN A 23 -10.92 -28.61 19.39
C ASN A 23 -11.94 -27.50 19.68
N VAL A 24 -11.76 -26.31 19.10
CA VAL A 24 -12.65 -25.18 19.31
C VAL A 24 -13.95 -25.39 18.55
N GLN A 25 -15.08 -25.42 19.27
CA GLN A 25 -16.39 -25.31 18.64
C GLN A 25 -16.66 -23.85 18.26
N ALA A 26 -16.08 -23.42 17.15
CA ALA A 26 -16.42 -22.14 16.54
C ALA A 26 -17.75 -22.28 15.77
N PRO A 27 -18.62 -21.25 15.79
CA PRO A 27 -19.91 -21.27 15.09
C PRO A 27 -19.78 -21.23 13.55
N LEU A 28 -18.58 -20.94 13.05
CA LEU A 28 -18.26 -20.86 11.63
C LEU A 28 -17.01 -21.69 11.33
N SER A 29 -16.94 -22.26 10.12
CA SER A 29 -15.67 -22.77 9.61
C SER A 29 -14.64 -21.64 9.48
N LYS A 30 -13.36 -22.01 9.41
CA LYS A 30 -12.27 -21.04 9.23
C LYS A 30 -12.42 -20.26 7.93
N GLU A 31 -12.88 -20.93 6.87
CA GLU A 31 -13.10 -20.37 5.55
C GLU A 31 -14.25 -19.35 5.56
N GLU A 32 -15.35 -19.66 6.25
CA GLU A 32 -16.47 -18.73 6.43
C GLU A 32 -16.07 -17.54 7.30
N ALA A 33 -15.34 -17.77 8.39
CA ALA A 33 -14.83 -16.72 9.25
C ALA A 33 -13.88 -15.77 8.50
N ALA A 34 -13.00 -16.29 7.64
CA ALA A 34 -12.09 -15.50 6.82
C ALA A 34 -12.85 -14.54 5.88
N ARG A 35 -13.96 -14.99 5.28
CA ARG A 35 -14.82 -14.18 4.40
C ARG A 35 -15.46 -12.99 5.11
N ASN A 36 -15.65 -13.10 6.43
CA ASN A 36 -16.23 -12.04 7.25
C ASN A 36 -15.21 -11.00 7.73
N THR A 37 -13.92 -11.17 7.41
CA THR A 37 -12.88 -10.21 7.81
C THR A 37 -12.94 -8.93 6.97
N MET A 38 -12.52 -7.80 7.58
CA MET A 38 -12.38 -6.54 6.85
C MET A 38 -11.43 -6.67 5.65
N ALA A 39 -10.32 -7.40 5.82
CA ALA A 39 -9.34 -7.61 4.77
C ALA A 39 -9.94 -8.33 3.57
N TYR A 40 -10.73 -9.40 3.79
CA TYR A 40 -11.43 -10.11 2.73
C TYR A 40 -12.41 -9.18 2.00
N GLY A 41 -13.21 -8.41 2.75
CA GLY A 41 -14.14 -7.45 2.17
C GLY A 41 -13.46 -6.42 1.26
N ILE A 42 -12.33 -5.85 1.70
CA ILE A 42 -11.55 -4.88 0.92
C ILE A 42 -10.95 -5.53 -0.32
N LEU A 43 -10.32 -6.70 -0.19
CA LEU A 43 -9.75 -7.42 -1.34
C LEU A 43 -10.82 -7.77 -2.37
N ASN A 44 -11.96 -8.31 -1.92
CA ASN A 44 -13.08 -8.65 -2.79
C ASN A 44 -13.65 -7.43 -3.51
N ALA A 45 -13.78 -6.29 -2.83
CA ALA A 45 -14.28 -5.04 -3.44
C ALA A 45 -13.35 -4.47 -4.52
N HIS A 46 -12.06 -4.78 -4.48
CA HIS A 46 -11.05 -4.33 -5.45
C HIS A 46 -10.63 -5.41 -6.45
N ASN A 47 -11.20 -6.61 -6.34
CA ASN A 47 -10.89 -7.72 -7.21
C ASN A 47 -11.67 -7.64 -8.53
N THR A 48 -10.95 -7.55 -9.65
CA THR A 48 -11.51 -7.50 -10.99
C THR A 48 -11.53 -8.86 -11.69
N SER A 49 -10.91 -9.91 -11.12
CA SER A 49 -10.87 -11.24 -11.75
C SER A 49 -12.16 -12.05 -11.57
N GLY A 50 -12.98 -11.69 -10.57
CA GLY A 50 -14.12 -12.52 -10.14
C GLY A 50 -13.73 -13.82 -9.43
N ASN A 51 -12.44 -14.06 -9.20
CA ASN A 51 -11.92 -15.24 -8.52
C ASN A 51 -11.09 -14.83 -7.29
N MET A 52 -11.55 -15.22 -6.09
CA MET A 52 -10.86 -14.90 -4.82
C MET A 52 -9.63 -15.77 -4.54
N GLU A 53 -9.44 -16.87 -5.28
CA GLU A 53 -8.22 -17.67 -5.24
C GLU A 53 -7.14 -17.09 -6.16
N ASN A 54 -7.54 -16.38 -7.22
CA ASN A 54 -6.65 -15.76 -8.20
C ASN A 54 -6.99 -14.27 -8.36
N LEU A 55 -6.50 -13.46 -7.43
CA LEU A 55 -6.82 -12.04 -7.33
C LEU A 55 -6.22 -11.24 -8.50
N GLN A 56 -7.02 -10.33 -9.06
CA GLN A 56 -6.53 -9.21 -9.86
C GLN A 56 -7.03 -7.93 -9.22
N ILE A 57 -6.12 -7.17 -8.63
CA ILE A 57 -6.48 -6.08 -7.73
C ILE A 57 -6.30 -4.73 -8.43
N LYS A 58 -7.33 -3.89 -8.34
CA LYS A 58 -7.26 -2.49 -8.73
C LYS A 58 -7.03 -1.60 -7.51
N PHE A 59 -5.90 -0.90 -7.49
CA PHE A 59 -5.59 0.08 -6.45
C PHE A 59 -6.35 1.39 -6.67
N ASP A 60 -6.76 2.07 -5.60
CA ASP A 60 -7.32 3.42 -5.68
C ASP A 60 -6.23 4.44 -5.95
N LYS A 61 -5.05 4.27 -5.33
CA LYS A 61 -3.92 5.21 -5.40
C LYS A 61 -2.59 4.48 -5.30
N LEU A 62 -1.52 5.14 -5.75
CA LEU A 62 -0.14 4.68 -5.60
C LEU A 62 0.68 5.71 -4.84
N THR A 63 1.69 5.25 -4.13
CA THR A 63 2.73 6.08 -3.54
C THR A 63 4.07 5.40 -3.66
N SER A 64 5.11 6.15 -3.96
CA SER A 64 6.49 5.67 -4.02
C SER A 64 7.44 6.75 -3.51
N HIS A 65 8.64 6.33 -3.19
CA HIS A 65 9.69 7.23 -2.74
C HIS A 65 10.83 7.28 -3.77
N ASP A 66 11.62 8.36 -3.71
CA ASP A 66 12.86 8.64 -4.43
C ASP A 66 13.68 7.42 -4.86
N ILE A 67 13.99 6.50 -3.95
CA ILE A 67 14.79 5.30 -4.28
C ILE A 67 14.12 4.40 -5.33
N THR A 68 12.78 4.34 -5.38
CA THR A 68 12.05 3.37 -6.20
C THR A 68 11.31 3.99 -7.39
N PHE A 69 10.86 5.24 -7.29
CA PHE A 69 10.00 5.81 -8.33
C PHE A 69 10.69 5.96 -9.67
N VAL A 70 12.02 6.11 -9.68
CA VAL A 70 12.78 6.29 -10.92
C VAL A 70 12.65 5.04 -11.79
N GLY A 71 12.96 3.87 -11.23
CA GLY A 71 12.83 2.59 -11.93
C GLY A 71 11.39 2.26 -12.32
N ILE A 72 10.43 2.53 -11.43
CA ILE A 72 9.00 2.31 -11.69
C ILE A 72 8.54 3.13 -12.90
N ILE A 73 8.84 4.43 -12.90
CA ILE A 73 8.40 5.34 -13.97
C ILE A 73 9.17 5.06 -15.26
N GLN A 74 10.46 4.74 -15.21
CA GLN A 74 11.20 4.33 -16.42
C GLN A 74 10.60 3.09 -17.07
N THR A 75 10.23 2.09 -16.27
CA THR A 75 9.54 0.89 -16.75
C THR A 75 8.19 1.25 -17.38
N ALA A 76 7.37 2.03 -16.67
CA ALA A 76 6.07 2.46 -17.18
C ALA A 76 6.20 3.28 -18.48
N ARG A 77 7.20 4.16 -18.57
CA ARG A 77 7.53 4.93 -19.78
C ARG A 77 7.91 4.04 -20.94
N ALA A 78 8.74 3.01 -20.71
CA ALA A 78 9.09 2.02 -21.72
C ALA A 78 7.86 1.23 -22.19
N SER A 79 6.86 1.04 -21.31
CA SER A 79 5.56 0.44 -21.63
C SER A 79 4.54 1.43 -22.25
N GLY A 80 4.94 2.65 -22.60
CA GLY A 80 4.08 3.60 -23.32
C GLY A 80 3.23 4.53 -22.45
N LEU A 81 3.59 4.72 -21.16
CA LEU A 81 2.90 5.63 -20.24
C LEU A 81 2.72 7.06 -20.84
N GLN A 82 1.46 7.50 -20.93
CA GLN A 82 1.10 8.87 -21.34
C GLN A 82 0.62 9.74 -20.17
N LYS A 83 0.01 9.11 -19.16
CA LYS A 83 -0.43 9.72 -17.89
C LYS A 83 -0.54 8.62 -16.84
N PHE A 84 -0.42 8.96 -15.57
CA PHE A 84 -0.68 7.96 -14.52
C PHE A 84 -2.16 7.55 -14.54
N PRO A 85 -2.46 6.23 -14.51
CA PRO A 85 -3.82 5.73 -14.64
C PRO A 85 -4.66 5.92 -13.38
N ILE A 86 -4.00 6.12 -12.23
CA ILE A 86 -4.58 6.38 -10.91
C ILE A 86 -3.74 7.44 -10.19
N PRO A 87 -4.28 8.12 -9.16
CA PRO A 87 -3.50 9.07 -8.37
C PRO A 87 -2.19 8.45 -7.88
N TYR A 88 -1.07 9.13 -8.18
CA TYR A 88 0.26 8.66 -7.82
C TYR A 88 1.03 9.77 -7.09
N VAL A 89 1.49 9.47 -5.87
CA VAL A 89 2.30 10.36 -5.05
C VAL A 89 3.78 9.95 -5.12
N LEU A 90 4.63 10.91 -5.45
CA LEU A 90 6.08 10.77 -5.53
C LEU A 90 6.71 11.54 -4.37
N THR A 91 7.32 10.82 -3.42
CA THR A 91 7.87 11.39 -2.19
C THR A 91 9.39 11.34 -2.17
N ASN A 92 10.06 12.34 -1.59
CA ASN A 92 11.53 12.43 -1.58
C ASN A 92 12.08 12.31 -0.15
N CYS A 93 11.74 11.23 0.54
CA CYS A 93 11.99 11.10 1.97
C CYS A 93 13.25 10.30 2.35
N HIS A 94 13.88 9.55 1.44
CA HIS A 94 15.05 8.73 1.78
C HIS A 94 16.37 9.39 1.38
N ASN A 95 16.38 10.14 0.28
CA ASN A 95 17.54 10.88 -0.22
C ASN A 95 17.54 12.36 0.25
N SER A 96 16.96 12.60 1.42
CA SER A 96 16.89 13.91 2.08
C SER A 96 18.04 14.21 3.05
N LEU A 97 18.90 13.24 3.41
CA LEU A 97 20.02 13.47 4.33
C LEU A 97 21.36 13.25 3.62
N CYS A 98 22.35 14.10 3.94
CA CYS A 98 23.66 14.23 3.29
C CYS A 98 24.61 13.01 3.39
N ALA A 99 24.12 11.77 3.54
CA ALA A 99 24.98 10.59 3.54
C ALA A 99 25.48 10.22 2.12
N VAL A 100 24.63 10.47 1.11
CA VAL A 100 24.94 10.35 -0.33
C VAL A 100 24.67 11.71 -0.99
N GLY A 101 25.11 12.80 -0.37
CA GLY A 101 24.88 14.16 -0.86
C GLY A 101 25.67 14.41 -2.15
N GLY A 102 24.98 14.70 -3.25
CA GLY A 102 25.57 14.98 -4.55
C GLY A 102 24.51 15.08 -5.66
N THR A 103 24.95 15.31 -6.90
CA THR A 103 24.10 15.53 -8.09
C THR A 103 23.06 14.44 -8.34
N ILE A 104 23.32 13.20 -7.92
CA ILE A 104 22.41 12.06 -8.13
C ILE A 104 21.05 12.26 -7.44
N ASN A 105 21.03 12.76 -6.20
CA ASN A 105 19.77 12.98 -5.49
C ASN A 105 18.97 14.13 -6.12
N GLU A 106 19.67 15.17 -6.58
CA GLU A 106 19.04 16.29 -7.27
C GLU A 106 18.46 15.86 -8.62
N ASP A 107 19.14 14.99 -9.35
CA ASP A 107 18.67 14.40 -10.61
C ASP A 107 17.42 13.55 -10.40
N ASP A 108 17.38 12.70 -9.37
CA ASP A 108 16.21 11.88 -9.04
C ASP A 108 15.01 12.76 -8.62
N HIS A 109 15.25 13.79 -7.81
CA HIS A 109 14.21 14.75 -7.40
C HIS A 109 13.68 15.52 -8.61
N MET A 110 14.56 15.99 -9.50
CA MET A 110 14.18 16.68 -10.73
C MET A 110 13.42 15.76 -11.69
N PHE A 111 13.85 14.50 -11.81
CA PHE A 111 13.15 13.47 -12.56
C PHE A 111 11.74 13.25 -12.00
N GLY A 112 11.60 13.10 -10.69
CA GLY A 112 10.30 12.96 -10.02
C GLY A 112 9.37 14.15 -10.28
N LEU A 113 9.89 15.38 -10.10
CA LEU A 113 9.12 16.61 -10.33
C LEU A 113 8.65 16.74 -11.78
N THR A 114 9.54 16.49 -12.75
CA THR A 114 9.19 16.56 -14.17
C THR A 114 8.19 15.47 -14.57
N CYS A 115 8.30 14.26 -14.00
CA CYS A 115 7.34 13.20 -14.23
C CYS A 115 5.96 13.52 -13.64
N ALA A 116 5.87 14.07 -12.42
CA ALA A 116 4.59 14.51 -11.85
C ALA A 116 3.93 15.61 -12.70
N LYS A 117 4.72 16.56 -13.23
CA LYS A 117 4.22 17.58 -14.16
C LYS A 117 3.74 17.00 -15.49
N LYS A 118 4.48 16.03 -16.05
CA LYS A 118 4.21 15.45 -17.37
C LYS A 118 3.06 14.45 -17.36
N TYR A 119 3.09 13.50 -16.42
CA TYR A 119 2.16 12.37 -16.37
C TYR A 119 0.96 12.62 -15.44
N GLY A 120 0.93 13.77 -14.76
CA GLY A 120 0.05 14.03 -13.61
C GLY A 120 0.62 13.41 -12.33
N GLY A 121 0.01 13.69 -11.18
CA GLY A 121 0.43 13.16 -9.88
C GLY A 121 0.79 14.24 -8.87
N VAL A 122 1.17 13.81 -7.68
CA VAL A 122 1.54 14.69 -6.56
C VAL A 122 3.03 14.51 -6.27
N TYR A 123 3.77 15.60 -6.33
CA TYR A 123 5.19 15.62 -5.94
C TYR A 123 5.31 16.19 -4.53
N VAL A 124 5.89 15.43 -3.61
CA VAL A 124 6.18 15.86 -2.24
C VAL A 124 7.67 16.17 -2.15
N PRO A 125 8.07 17.46 -2.03
CA PRO A 125 9.47 17.86 -2.02
C PRO A 125 10.28 17.21 -0.90
N PRO A 126 11.62 17.17 -1.02
CA PRO A 126 12.49 16.69 0.05
C PRO A 126 12.28 17.50 1.33
N HIS A 127 12.53 16.84 2.47
CA HIS A 127 12.36 17.40 3.83
C HIS A 127 10.92 17.82 4.23
N GLN A 128 9.90 17.57 3.41
CA GLN A 128 8.52 17.98 3.74
C GLN A 128 7.74 16.92 4.52
N ALA A 129 7.87 15.64 4.15
CA ALA A 129 7.18 14.55 4.82
C ALA A 129 7.87 13.21 4.53
N VAL A 130 7.64 12.22 5.40
CA VAL A 130 7.95 10.82 5.11
C VAL A 130 6.76 10.14 4.43
N ILE A 131 7.03 9.22 3.49
CA ILE A 131 6.00 8.61 2.63
C ILE A 131 4.77 8.09 3.40
N HIS A 132 5.00 7.37 4.50
CA HIS A 132 3.91 6.77 5.28
C HIS A 132 3.11 7.78 6.10
N GLN A 133 3.75 8.86 6.57
CA GLN A 133 3.06 9.94 7.25
C GLN A 133 2.15 10.68 6.26
N TYR A 134 2.69 11.05 5.09
CA TYR A 134 1.91 11.69 4.03
C TYR A 134 0.74 10.81 3.59
N ALA A 135 0.99 9.51 3.36
CA ALA A 135 -0.05 8.57 2.95
C ALA A 135 -1.18 8.47 3.99
N ARG A 136 -0.84 8.43 5.28
CA ARG A 136 -1.83 8.38 6.37
C ARG A 136 -2.69 9.65 6.44
N GLU A 137 -2.08 10.82 6.26
CA GLU A 137 -2.77 12.10 6.42
C GLU A 137 -3.58 12.50 5.17
N MET A 138 -3.12 12.12 3.98
CA MET A 138 -3.65 12.64 2.72
C MET A 138 -4.36 11.60 1.85
N LEU A 139 -4.08 10.30 2.03
CA LEU A 139 -4.50 9.26 1.07
C LEU A 139 -5.37 8.15 1.69
N ALA A 140 -5.12 7.81 2.95
CA ALA A 140 -5.78 6.73 3.66
C ALA A 140 -7.27 6.99 3.85
N GLY A 141 -8.07 5.93 3.77
CA GLY A 141 -9.51 5.98 3.99
C GLY A 141 -10.07 4.60 4.28
N GLY A 142 -11.21 4.54 4.98
CA GLY A 142 -11.88 3.28 5.28
C GLY A 142 -12.24 2.53 4.00
N GLY A 143 -11.84 1.26 3.94
CA GLY A 143 -12.11 0.38 2.80
C GLY A 143 -11.35 0.72 1.51
N LYS A 144 -10.43 1.69 1.53
CA LYS A 144 -9.60 2.07 0.38
C LYS A 144 -8.36 1.19 0.24
N MET A 145 -7.84 1.08 -0.98
CA MET A 145 -6.60 0.38 -1.31
C MET A 145 -5.55 1.28 -1.95
#